data_AF-A0A943WKI4-F1
#
_entry.id   AF-A0A943WKI4-F1
#
_cell.length_a   1.000
_cell.length_b   1.000
_cell.length_c   1.000
_cell.angle_alpha   90.00
_cell.angle_beta   90.00
_cell.angle_gamma   90.00
#
_symmetry.space_group_name_H-M   'P 1'
#
loop_
_entity.id
_entity.type
_entity.pdbx_description
1 polymer ?
#
loop_
_entity_poly.entity_id
_entity_poly.type
_entity_poly.pdbx_seq_one_letter_code
_entity_poly.pdbx_strand_id
1 'polypeptide(L)'
;MYTALELRTLNIKPRINDISLKILSEYYQMFLAPFIYNYHIVSKTEEKDIKLNFELENFCHLLGIESTVKNSVPFRELHNYRGKDGWNNVYNQVIDIRHLKRINRSKFNNIKAKYVYFYLLPNLIESPLCVNYDIRNVNKSTNIDCEILFYSKVDNDNAIFHLGIQEDNSGKYFPKTFFIEKVSNTGDDVFVANQQKITVTIENRIIML
;
A
#
# COMPACT_ATOMS: atom_id res chain seq x y z
N MET A 1 16.53 -13.05 -8.02
CA MET A 1 15.54 -12.37 -7.17
C MET A 1 16.29 -11.36 -6.32
N TYR A 2 15.71 -10.19 -6.12
CA TYR A 2 16.28 -9.16 -5.24
C TYR A 2 16.15 -9.54 -3.77
N THR A 3 17.01 -8.98 -2.93
CA THR A 3 16.85 -8.93 -1.47
C THR A 3 16.02 -7.71 -1.06
N ALA A 4 15.54 -7.68 0.19
CA ALA A 4 14.85 -6.51 0.73
C ALA A 4 15.73 -5.24 0.70
N LEU A 5 17.03 -5.37 0.98
CA LEU A 5 17.97 -4.24 0.91
C LEU A 5 18.12 -3.71 -0.53
N GLU A 6 18.25 -4.60 -1.51
CA GLU A 6 18.35 -4.20 -2.92
C GLU A 6 17.08 -3.47 -3.39
N LEU A 7 15.88 -3.94 -2.97
CA LEU A 7 14.61 -3.29 -3.30
C LEU A 7 14.57 -1.81 -2.86
N ARG A 8 15.19 -1.45 -1.73
CA ARG A 8 15.20 -0.06 -1.21
C ARG A 8 15.92 0.92 -2.13
N THR A 9 16.82 0.42 -2.96
CA THR A 9 17.74 1.19 -3.81
C THR A 9 17.43 1.08 -5.31
N LEU A 10 16.32 0.41 -5.67
CA LEU A 10 15.95 0.22 -7.06
C LEU A 10 15.54 1.54 -7.73
N ASN A 11 16.20 1.83 -8.85
CA ASN A 11 15.82 2.92 -9.76
C ASN A 11 14.96 2.44 -10.94
N ILE A 12 14.79 1.11 -11.08
CA ILE A 12 14.03 0.49 -12.15
C ILE A 12 13.02 -0.48 -11.54
N LYS A 13 11.77 -0.39 -12.00
CA LYS A 13 10.68 -1.26 -11.58
C LYS A 13 11.04 -2.75 -11.79
N PRO A 14 10.99 -3.59 -10.74
CA PRO A 14 11.31 -5.01 -10.85
C PRO A 14 10.25 -5.76 -11.67
N ARG A 15 10.64 -6.87 -12.31
CA ARG A 15 9.68 -7.82 -12.90
C ARG A 15 9.12 -8.71 -11.79
N ILE A 16 7.96 -9.31 -12.07
CA ILE A 16 7.31 -10.21 -11.10
C ILE A 16 8.16 -11.44 -10.73
N ASN A 17 9.09 -11.86 -11.59
CA ASN A 17 9.99 -12.98 -11.33
C ASN A 17 11.26 -12.56 -10.56
N ASP A 18 11.47 -11.25 -10.40
CA ASP A 18 12.61 -10.71 -9.65
C ASP A 18 12.28 -10.58 -8.15
N ILE A 19 11.01 -10.80 -7.76
CA ILE A 19 10.50 -10.66 -6.40
C ILE A 19 9.77 -11.92 -5.92
N SER A 20 9.63 -12.05 -4.60
CA SER A 20 8.78 -13.06 -3.95
C SER A 20 7.98 -12.44 -2.82
N LEU A 21 6.92 -13.11 -2.34
CA LEU A 21 6.17 -12.63 -1.17
C LEU A 21 7.04 -12.58 0.09
N LYS A 22 8.00 -13.51 0.23
CA LYS A 22 8.97 -13.51 1.33
C LYS A 22 9.81 -12.23 1.32
N ILE A 23 10.39 -11.89 0.18
CA ILE A 23 11.20 -10.67 0.02
C ILE A 23 10.35 -9.42 0.30
N LEU A 24 9.11 -9.37 -0.19
CA LEU A 24 8.22 -8.24 0.10
C LEU A 24 7.85 -8.15 1.59
N SER A 25 7.70 -9.30 2.28
CA SER A 25 7.45 -9.32 3.72
C SER A 25 8.65 -8.82 4.52
N GLU A 26 9.87 -9.24 4.15
CA GLU A 26 11.11 -8.73 4.75
C GLU A 26 11.25 -7.22 4.50
N TYR A 27 10.98 -6.76 3.28
CA TYR A 27 10.97 -5.33 2.95
C TYR A 27 10.00 -4.54 3.82
N TYR A 28 8.77 -5.05 4.00
CA TYR A 28 7.77 -4.43 4.87
C TYR A 28 8.22 -4.38 6.33
N GLN A 29 8.77 -5.48 6.84
CA GLN A 29 9.27 -5.58 8.21
C GLN A 29 10.51 -4.72 8.46
N MET A 30 11.35 -4.49 7.45
CA MET A 30 12.58 -3.71 7.62
C MET A 30 12.36 -2.22 7.49
N PHE A 31 11.48 -1.79 6.58
CA PHE A 31 11.40 -0.38 6.17
C PHE A 31 10.09 0.31 6.51
N LEU A 32 9.05 -0.42 6.91
CA LEU A 32 7.72 0.15 7.16
C LEU A 32 7.25 -0.12 8.58
N ALA A 33 7.13 -1.40 8.94
CA ALA A 33 6.50 -1.82 10.19
C ALA A 33 7.18 -1.35 11.49
N PRO A 34 8.51 -1.22 11.58
CA PRO A 34 9.17 -0.78 12.81
C PRO A 34 8.98 0.71 13.11
N PHE A 35 8.27 1.47 12.28
CA PHE A 35 8.30 2.92 12.35
C PHE A 35 6.93 3.53 12.60
N ILE A 36 6.94 4.58 13.42
CA ILE A 36 5.85 5.54 13.56
C ILE A 36 6.24 6.78 12.76
N TYR A 37 5.42 7.14 11.78
CA TYR A 37 5.61 8.34 10.97
C TYR A 37 4.69 9.44 11.49
N ASN A 38 5.30 10.48 12.08
CA ASN A 38 4.57 11.64 12.57
C ASN A 38 4.51 12.71 11.47
N TYR A 39 3.29 13.09 11.13
CA TYR A 39 3.03 14.09 10.10
C TYR A 39 2.25 15.25 10.68
N HIS A 40 2.65 16.44 10.29
CA HIS A 40 1.85 17.64 10.45
C HIS A 40 1.12 17.94 9.14
N ILE A 41 -0.21 17.99 9.20
CA ILE A 41 -1.10 18.18 8.05
C ILE A 41 -1.76 19.54 8.13
N VAL A 42 -1.64 20.32 7.04
CA VAL A 42 -2.31 21.61 6.89
C VAL A 42 -3.20 21.59 5.65
N SER A 43 -4.48 21.92 5.85
CA SER A 43 -5.48 22.06 4.80
C SER A 43 -6.13 23.45 4.88
N LYS A 44 -7.12 23.73 4.02
CA LYS A 44 -7.86 25.00 4.09
C LYS A 44 -8.76 25.12 5.32
N THR A 45 -9.12 23.99 5.93
CA THR A 45 -10.19 23.91 6.96
C THR A 45 -9.72 23.27 8.26
N GLU A 46 -8.56 22.63 8.25
CA GLU A 46 -8.06 21.82 9.37
C GLU A 46 -6.53 21.83 9.36
N GLU A 47 -5.97 21.87 10.57
CA GLU A 47 -4.56 21.65 10.86
C GLU A 47 -4.50 20.58 11.95
N LYS A 48 -3.74 19.50 11.73
CA LYS A 48 -3.65 18.39 12.68
C LYS A 48 -2.36 17.60 12.55
N ASP A 49 -2.01 16.92 13.63
CA ASP A 49 -0.93 15.94 13.64
C ASP A 49 -1.50 14.53 13.55
N ILE A 50 -0.89 13.69 12.70
CA ILE A 50 -1.27 12.29 12.56
C ILE A 50 -0.06 11.38 12.80
N LYS A 51 -0.34 10.19 13.33
CA LYS A 51 0.65 9.12 13.54
C LYS A 51 0.30 7.92 12.70
N LEU A 52 1.05 7.71 11.62
CA LEU A 52 0.85 6.60 10.70
C LEU A 52 1.75 5.42 11.08
N ASN A 53 1.12 4.26 11.31
CA ASN A 53 1.86 3.04 11.65
C ASN A 53 1.51 1.90 10.69
N PHE A 54 2.50 1.07 10.39
CA PHE A 54 2.37 -0.11 9.56
C PHE A 54 2.39 -1.36 10.44
N GLU A 55 1.29 -2.10 10.49
CA GLU A 55 1.25 -3.34 11.27
C GLU A 55 1.53 -4.55 10.37
N LEU A 56 2.25 -5.55 10.90
CA LEU A 56 2.59 -6.77 10.16
C LEU A 56 1.33 -7.48 9.62
N GLU A 57 0.25 -7.45 10.40
CA GLU A 57 -1.02 -8.09 10.05
C GLU A 57 -1.70 -7.46 8.82
N ASN A 58 -1.38 -6.19 8.52
CA ASN A 58 -1.95 -5.47 7.38
C ASN A 58 -1.25 -5.78 6.06
N PHE A 59 -0.08 -6.42 6.08
CA PHE A 59 0.70 -6.73 4.88
C PHE A 59 -0.11 -7.48 3.80
N CYS A 60 -0.81 -8.54 4.20
CA CYS A 60 -1.60 -9.35 3.27
C CYS A 60 -2.78 -8.56 2.68
N HIS A 61 -3.38 -7.67 3.48
CA HIS A 61 -4.47 -6.80 3.03
C HIS A 61 -3.96 -5.80 1.98
N LEU A 62 -2.86 -5.11 2.26
CA LEU A 62 -2.26 -4.12 1.37
C LEU A 62 -1.91 -4.71 0.00
N LEU A 63 -1.33 -5.91 -0.02
CA LEU A 63 -1.00 -6.64 -1.24
C LEU A 63 -2.18 -7.33 -1.93
N GLY A 64 -3.38 -7.33 -1.32
CA GLY A 64 -4.56 -7.98 -1.91
C GLY A 64 -4.49 -9.50 -1.94
N ILE A 65 -3.81 -10.12 -0.97
CA ILE A 65 -3.65 -11.58 -0.90
C ILE A 65 -5.01 -12.24 -0.62
N GLU A 66 -5.75 -11.76 0.39
CA GLU A 66 -7.09 -12.26 0.71
C GLU A 66 -8.05 -12.09 -0.49
N SER A 67 -8.06 -10.91 -1.14
CA SER A 67 -8.97 -10.63 -2.25
C SER A 67 -8.72 -11.54 -3.46
N THR A 68 -7.47 -11.94 -3.66
CA THR A 68 -7.06 -12.90 -4.71
C THR A 68 -7.67 -14.27 -4.50
N VAL A 69 -7.73 -14.75 -3.26
CA VAL A 69 -8.24 -16.10 -2.96
C VAL A 69 -9.71 -16.11 -2.54
N LYS A 70 -10.30 -14.95 -2.26
CA LYS A 70 -11.71 -14.81 -1.88
C LYS A 70 -12.61 -15.50 -2.91
N ASN A 71 -13.55 -16.32 -2.43
CA ASN A 71 -14.44 -17.17 -3.25
C ASN A 71 -13.73 -18.30 -4.03
N SER A 72 -12.44 -18.50 -3.85
CA SER A 72 -11.66 -19.62 -4.41
C SER A 72 -11.18 -20.60 -3.33
N VAL A 73 -11.39 -20.27 -2.05
CA VAL A 73 -11.15 -21.13 -0.89
C VAL A 73 -12.36 -21.08 0.05
N PRO A 74 -12.60 -22.11 0.89
CA PRO A 74 -13.64 -22.08 1.91
C PRO A 74 -13.52 -20.85 2.83
N PHE A 75 -14.65 -20.27 3.23
CA PHE A 75 -14.67 -19.09 4.11
C PHE A 75 -13.85 -19.30 5.38
N ARG A 76 -13.96 -20.49 5.99
CA ARG A 76 -13.21 -20.86 7.20
C ARG A 76 -11.69 -20.84 7.00
N GLU A 77 -11.19 -20.93 5.77
CA GLU A 77 -9.76 -20.95 5.44
C GLU A 77 -9.25 -19.57 5.01
N LEU A 78 -10.11 -18.55 4.87
CA LEU A 78 -9.69 -17.20 4.47
C LEU A 78 -8.74 -16.54 5.47
N HIS A 79 -8.82 -16.91 6.76
CA HIS A 79 -7.89 -16.41 7.78
C HIS A 79 -6.43 -16.68 7.41
N ASN A 80 -6.14 -17.80 6.73
CA ASN A 80 -4.79 -18.14 6.28
C ASN A 80 -4.17 -17.14 5.28
N TYR A 81 -4.96 -16.20 4.76
CA TYR A 81 -4.56 -15.24 3.72
C TYR A 81 -4.69 -13.77 4.15
N ARG A 82 -4.96 -13.51 5.45
CA ARG A 82 -5.13 -12.17 6.01
C ARG A 82 -4.63 -12.10 7.46
N GLY A 83 -4.43 -10.89 7.97
CA GLY A 83 -4.05 -10.67 9.36
C GLY A 83 -2.76 -11.41 9.74
N LYS A 84 -2.66 -11.78 11.02
CA LYS A 84 -1.51 -12.49 11.59
C LYS A 84 -1.22 -13.84 10.91
N ASP A 85 -2.24 -14.66 10.66
CA ASP A 85 -2.06 -15.99 10.05
C ASP A 85 -1.57 -15.86 8.61
N GLY A 86 -2.16 -14.93 7.84
CA GLY A 86 -1.68 -14.58 6.51
C GLY A 86 -0.23 -14.12 6.51
N TRP A 87 0.13 -13.22 7.42
CA TRP A 87 1.51 -12.75 7.58
C TRP A 87 2.47 -13.92 7.84
N ASN A 88 2.16 -14.76 8.83
CA ASN A 88 2.98 -15.92 9.18
C ASN A 88 3.12 -16.90 8.01
N ASN A 89 2.03 -17.16 7.28
CA ASN A 89 2.06 -18.05 6.13
C ASN A 89 2.92 -17.51 4.97
N VAL A 90 2.95 -16.20 4.75
CA VAL A 90 3.88 -15.59 3.79
C VAL A 90 5.32 -15.67 4.32
N TYR A 91 5.54 -15.24 5.56
CA TYR A 91 6.88 -15.18 6.16
C TYR A 91 7.54 -16.56 6.25
N ASN A 92 6.76 -17.61 6.52
CA ASN A 92 7.20 -19.00 6.56
C ASN A 92 7.15 -19.69 5.19
N GLN A 93 6.86 -18.95 4.11
CA GLN A 93 6.83 -19.43 2.72
C GLN A 93 5.78 -20.53 2.44
N VAL A 94 4.75 -20.65 3.28
CA VAL A 94 3.56 -21.49 3.02
C VAL A 94 2.75 -20.92 1.86
N ILE A 95 2.68 -19.59 1.76
CA ILE A 95 2.05 -18.86 0.66
C ILE A 95 3.11 -18.14 -0.17
N ASP A 96 3.20 -18.48 -1.46
CA ASP A 96 4.06 -17.81 -2.44
C ASP A 96 3.26 -17.31 -3.67
N ILE A 97 3.93 -16.63 -4.59
CA ILE A 97 3.31 -16.13 -5.83
C ILE A 97 2.73 -17.27 -6.69
N ARG A 98 3.37 -18.44 -6.70
CA ARG A 98 2.93 -19.59 -7.50
C ARG A 98 1.64 -20.16 -6.93
N HIS A 99 1.54 -20.24 -5.61
CA HIS A 99 0.35 -20.64 -4.87
C HIS A 99 -0.84 -19.74 -5.20
N LEU A 100 -0.67 -18.42 -5.13
CA LEU A 100 -1.75 -17.47 -5.46
C LEU A 100 -2.19 -17.57 -6.92
N LYS A 101 -1.24 -17.71 -7.85
CA LYS A 101 -1.54 -17.92 -9.29
C LYS A 101 -2.32 -19.21 -9.53
N ARG A 102 -2.01 -20.29 -8.80
CA ARG A 102 -2.68 -21.59 -8.91
C ARG A 102 -4.11 -21.52 -8.40
N ILE A 103 -4.36 -20.81 -7.30
CA ILE A 103 -5.71 -20.62 -6.74
C ILE A 103 -6.57 -19.76 -7.67
N ASN A 104 -6.08 -18.59 -8.08
CA ASN A 104 -6.84 -17.69 -8.94
C ASN A 104 -5.94 -16.80 -9.80
N ARG A 105 -5.58 -17.29 -10.99
CA ARG A 105 -4.72 -16.58 -11.95
C ARG A 105 -5.31 -15.23 -12.39
N SER A 106 -6.62 -15.16 -12.61
CA SER A 106 -7.29 -13.95 -13.07
C SER A 106 -7.20 -12.83 -12.04
N LYS A 107 -7.59 -13.11 -10.79
CA LYS A 107 -7.50 -12.13 -9.70
C LYS A 107 -6.05 -11.75 -9.38
N PHE A 108 -5.13 -12.72 -9.40
CA PHE A 108 -3.71 -12.43 -9.24
C PHE A 108 -3.20 -11.45 -10.29
N ASN A 109 -3.59 -11.62 -11.56
CA ASN A 109 -3.18 -10.70 -12.63
C ASN A 109 -3.71 -9.27 -12.41
N ASN A 110 -4.92 -9.13 -11.88
CA ASN A 110 -5.52 -7.81 -11.58
C ASN A 110 -4.77 -7.06 -10.47
N ILE A 111 -4.23 -7.78 -9.48
CA ILE A 111 -3.47 -7.16 -8.38
C ILE A 111 -1.95 -7.19 -8.60
N LYS A 112 -1.46 -7.78 -9.71
CA LYS A 112 -0.04 -7.98 -9.99
C LYS A 112 0.78 -6.70 -9.84
N ALA A 113 0.20 -5.56 -10.22
CA ALA A 113 0.82 -4.25 -10.09
C ALA A 113 1.26 -4.00 -8.64
N LYS A 114 0.42 -4.33 -7.64
CA LYS A 114 0.75 -4.09 -6.24
C LYS A 114 2.11 -4.68 -5.85
N TYR A 115 2.41 -5.90 -6.26
CA TYR A 115 3.69 -6.54 -5.94
C TYR A 115 4.89 -5.83 -6.56
N VAL A 116 4.80 -5.40 -7.82
CA VAL A 116 5.93 -4.81 -8.54
C VAL A 116 6.16 -3.33 -8.22
N TYR A 117 5.18 -2.62 -7.67
CA TYR A 117 5.34 -1.23 -7.19
C TYR A 117 5.52 -1.13 -5.68
N PHE A 118 5.37 -2.22 -4.92
CA PHE A 118 5.44 -2.19 -3.44
C PHE A 118 6.75 -1.61 -2.90
N TYR A 119 7.86 -1.79 -3.63
CA TYR A 119 9.16 -1.26 -3.25
C TYR A 119 9.19 0.27 -3.12
N LEU A 120 8.28 0.99 -3.79
CA LEU A 120 8.19 2.46 -3.73
C LEU A 120 7.51 2.99 -2.47
N LEU A 121 6.88 2.12 -1.66
CA LEU A 121 6.05 2.54 -0.54
C LEU A 121 6.81 3.37 0.52
N PRO A 122 8.05 3.02 0.93
CA PRO A 122 8.84 3.89 1.79
C PRO A 122 9.11 5.28 1.21
N ASN A 123 9.39 5.39 -0.09
CA ASN A 123 9.65 6.68 -0.74
C ASN A 123 8.39 7.57 -0.73
N LEU A 124 7.20 6.97 -0.92
CA LEU A 124 5.94 7.72 -0.82
C LEU A 124 5.71 8.28 0.57
N ILE A 125 5.98 7.48 1.59
CA ILE A 125 5.80 7.87 2.99
C ILE A 125 6.78 8.99 3.37
N GLU A 126 7.99 8.97 2.80
CA GLU A 126 9.04 9.97 3.03
C GLU A 126 8.82 11.29 2.25
N SER A 127 8.07 11.28 1.14
CA SER A 127 7.78 12.49 0.37
C SER A 127 6.47 12.39 -0.42
N PRO A 128 5.31 12.40 0.26
CA PRO A 128 4.03 12.25 -0.42
C PRO A 128 3.53 13.58 -1.00
N LEU A 129 2.86 13.50 -2.16
CA LEU A 129 1.79 14.45 -2.47
C LEU A 129 0.51 13.95 -1.80
N CYS A 130 -0.35 14.88 -1.37
CA CYS A 130 -1.46 14.54 -0.48
C CYS A 130 -2.75 15.26 -0.86
N VAL A 131 -3.87 14.56 -0.66
CA VAL A 131 -5.21 15.14 -0.71
C VAL A 131 -6.06 14.64 0.44
N ASN A 132 -7.00 15.46 0.90
CA ASN A 132 -8.16 14.98 1.64
C ASN A 132 -9.04 14.23 0.64
N TYR A 133 -9.28 12.95 0.90
CA TYR A 133 -9.97 12.08 -0.05
C TYR A 133 -11.44 11.99 0.29
N ASP A 134 -12.29 12.24 -0.71
CA ASP A 134 -13.71 11.97 -0.65
C ASP A 134 -14.10 11.14 -1.88
N ILE A 135 -14.68 9.96 -1.64
CA ILE A 135 -15.14 9.06 -2.69
C ILE A 135 -16.15 9.73 -3.64
N ARG A 136 -16.92 10.72 -3.16
CA ARG A 136 -17.91 11.46 -3.96
C ARG A 136 -17.29 12.33 -5.04
N ASN A 137 -16.01 12.67 -4.92
CA ASN A 137 -15.27 13.44 -5.91
C ASN A 137 -14.61 12.55 -6.99
N VAL A 138 -14.77 11.22 -6.89
CA VAL A 138 -14.21 10.27 -7.86
C VAL A 138 -15.26 9.94 -8.92
N ASN A 139 -14.99 10.35 -10.15
CA ASN A 139 -15.89 10.14 -11.30
C ASN A 139 -15.78 8.72 -11.90
N LYS A 140 -15.77 7.69 -11.04
CA LYS A 140 -15.68 6.27 -11.40
C LYS A 140 -16.19 5.41 -10.26
N SER A 141 -16.83 4.27 -10.58
CA SER A 141 -17.19 3.29 -9.57
C SER A 141 -15.94 2.73 -8.89
N THR A 142 -15.85 2.90 -7.57
CA THR A 142 -14.75 2.42 -6.74
C THR A 142 -15.25 2.08 -5.35
N ASN A 143 -14.53 1.20 -4.65
CA ASN A 143 -14.72 0.93 -3.21
C ASN A 143 -13.55 1.47 -2.38
N ILE A 144 -12.69 2.30 -2.99
CA ILE A 144 -11.60 2.98 -2.28
C ILE A 144 -12.23 4.09 -1.47
N ASP A 145 -12.15 3.93 -0.16
CA ASP A 145 -12.66 4.84 0.84
C ASP A 145 -11.57 4.98 1.91
N CYS A 146 -11.10 6.20 2.13
CA CYS A 146 -10.07 6.56 3.10
C CYS A 146 -10.18 8.06 3.36
N GLU A 147 -9.56 8.54 4.43
CA GLU A 147 -9.62 9.95 4.80
C GLU A 147 -8.56 10.77 4.06
N ILE A 148 -7.34 10.25 4.01
CA ILE A 148 -6.19 10.90 3.39
C ILE A 148 -5.65 9.98 2.30
N LEU A 149 -5.32 10.55 1.14
CA LEU A 149 -4.69 9.82 0.05
C LEU A 149 -3.31 10.40 -0.23
N PHE A 150 -2.28 9.64 0.14
CA PHE A 150 -0.91 9.90 -0.31
C PHE A 150 -0.73 9.36 -1.71
N TYR A 151 -0.04 10.09 -2.58
CA TYR A 151 0.28 9.66 -3.92
C TYR A 151 1.59 10.26 -4.41
N SER A 152 2.17 9.62 -5.42
CA SER A 152 3.30 10.18 -6.17
C SER A 152 3.33 9.60 -7.59
N LYS A 153 3.96 10.33 -8.52
CA LYS A 153 4.20 9.84 -9.87
C LYS A 153 5.35 8.84 -9.82
N VAL A 154 5.24 7.74 -10.55
CA VAL A 154 6.35 6.80 -10.69
C VAL A 154 7.32 7.31 -11.74
N ASP A 155 8.59 7.48 -11.37
CA ASP A 155 9.62 7.89 -12.30
C ASP A 155 9.76 6.89 -13.45
N ASN A 156 9.86 7.41 -14.68
CA ASN A 156 9.98 6.63 -15.91
C ASN A 156 8.83 5.63 -16.17
N ASP A 157 7.64 5.88 -15.62
CA ASP A 157 6.46 5.06 -15.84
C ASP A 157 5.18 5.92 -15.92
N ASN A 158 4.19 5.44 -16.68
CA ASN A 158 2.88 6.08 -16.77
C ASN A 158 1.96 5.54 -15.69
N ALA A 159 2.40 5.72 -14.45
CA ALA A 159 1.71 5.24 -13.27
C ALA A 159 1.76 6.27 -12.15
N ILE A 160 0.65 6.38 -11.44
CA ILE A 160 0.58 7.03 -10.14
C ILE A 160 0.26 5.94 -9.14
N PHE A 161 0.99 5.94 -8.04
CA PHE A 161 0.81 4.97 -6.97
C PHE A 161 0.31 5.67 -5.72
N HIS A 162 -0.61 5.01 -5.02
CA HIS A 162 -1.43 5.62 -4.00
C HIS A 162 -1.44 4.80 -2.73
N LEU A 163 -1.47 5.48 -1.60
CA LEU A 163 -1.68 4.91 -0.27
C LEU A 163 -2.84 5.66 0.41
N GLY A 164 -3.96 4.96 0.56
CA GLY A 164 -5.10 5.44 1.32
C GLY A 164 -4.87 5.20 2.81
N ILE A 165 -5.07 6.23 3.61
CA ILE A 165 -4.81 6.29 5.04
C ILE A 165 -6.11 6.58 5.79
N GLN A 166 -6.32 5.92 6.91
CA GLN A 166 -7.52 6.00 7.71
C GLN A 166 -7.18 6.06 9.19
N GLU A 167 -7.93 6.86 9.94
CA GLU A 167 -7.94 6.83 11.40
C GLU A 167 -8.80 5.66 11.92
N ASP A 168 -8.26 4.90 12.87
CA ASP A 168 -9.03 3.91 13.62
C ASP A 168 -9.78 4.53 14.82
N ASN A 169 -10.59 3.73 15.50
CA ASN A 169 -11.38 4.20 16.65
C ASN A 169 -10.53 4.67 17.85
N SER A 170 -9.21 4.43 17.83
CA SER A 170 -8.28 4.86 18.88
C SER A 170 -7.56 6.18 18.54
N GLY A 171 -7.85 6.77 17.39
CA GLY A 171 -7.18 7.99 16.91
C GLY A 171 -5.83 7.72 16.24
N LYS A 172 -5.53 6.47 15.90
CA LYS A 172 -4.28 6.07 15.25
C LYS A 172 -4.51 5.88 13.75
N TYR A 173 -3.58 6.39 12.94
CA TYR A 173 -3.69 6.29 11.48
C TYR A 173 -2.97 5.03 10.98
N PHE A 174 -3.59 4.35 10.02
CA PHE A 174 -3.05 3.14 9.41
C PHE A 174 -3.26 3.15 7.88
N PRO A 175 -2.42 2.42 7.13
CA PRO A 175 -2.60 2.26 5.69
C PRO A 175 -3.80 1.35 5.41
N LYS A 176 -4.91 1.91 4.95
CA LYS A 176 -6.15 1.17 4.64
C LYS A 176 -6.07 0.48 3.29
N THR A 177 -5.46 1.11 2.28
CA THR A 177 -5.35 0.53 0.95
C THR A 177 -4.15 1.06 0.19
N PHE A 178 -3.65 0.26 -0.74
CA PHE A 178 -2.57 0.63 -1.66
C PHE A 178 -2.99 0.21 -3.08
N PHE A 179 -2.82 1.09 -4.07
CA PHE A 179 -3.18 0.80 -5.47
C PHE A 179 -2.36 1.64 -6.45
N ILE A 180 -2.50 1.30 -7.74
CA ILE A 180 -1.76 1.92 -8.84
C ILE A 180 -2.77 2.25 -9.93
N GLU A 181 -2.80 3.51 -10.37
CA GLU A 181 -3.56 3.96 -11.54
C GLU A 181 -2.59 4.25 -12.69
N LYS A 182 -2.91 3.77 -13.89
CA LYS A 182 -2.09 4.01 -15.08
C LYS A 182 -2.55 5.25 -15.81
N VAL A 183 -1.83 6.35 -15.61
CA VAL A 183 -2.08 7.64 -16.26
C VAL A 183 -0.78 8.29 -16.67
N SER A 184 -0.84 9.15 -17.69
CA SER A 184 0.33 9.91 -18.17
C SER A 184 0.59 11.16 -17.32
N ASN A 185 -0.49 11.79 -16.82
CA ASN A 185 -0.43 13.00 -15.99
C ASN A 185 -1.31 12.89 -14.75
N THR A 186 -0.96 13.62 -13.69
CA THR A 186 -1.72 13.68 -12.44
C THR A 186 -3.12 14.26 -12.61
N GLY A 187 -3.32 15.17 -13.58
CA GLY A 187 -4.65 15.69 -13.90
C GLY A 187 -5.62 14.64 -14.45
N ASP A 188 -5.10 13.53 -14.97
CA ASP A 188 -5.89 12.44 -15.54
C ASP A 188 -6.29 11.40 -14.47
N ASP A 189 -5.71 11.49 -13.27
CA ASP A 189 -5.96 10.58 -12.18
C ASP A 189 -7.23 10.97 -11.42
N VAL A 190 -8.29 10.23 -11.71
CA VAL A 190 -9.63 10.43 -11.13
C VAL A 190 -9.67 10.35 -9.61
N PHE A 191 -8.67 9.74 -8.96
CA PHE A 191 -8.61 9.62 -7.51
C PHE A 191 -8.07 10.89 -6.82
N VAL A 192 -7.37 11.76 -7.55
CA VAL A 192 -6.74 12.97 -7.00
C VAL A 192 -7.18 14.27 -7.67
N ALA A 193 -7.61 14.22 -8.94
CA ALA A 193 -7.85 15.40 -9.77
C ALA A 193 -8.87 16.39 -9.18
N ASN A 194 -9.94 15.86 -8.57
CA ASN A 194 -11.03 16.67 -8.00
C ASN A 194 -10.99 16.74 -6.47
N GLN A 195 -9.86 16.37 -5.84
CA GLN A 195 -9.74 16.36 -4.39
C GLN A 195 -9.09 17.64 -3.86
N GLN A 196 -9.31 17.94 -2.59
CA GLN A 196 -8.63 19.05 -1.93
C GLN A 196 -7.18 18.67 -1.64
N LYS A 197 -6.23 19.36 -2.29
CA LYS A 197 -4.81 19.24 -1.95
C LYS A 197 -4.53 19.75 -0.54
N ILE A 198 -3.67 19.01 0.16
CA ILE A 198 -3.21 19.35 1.51
C ILE A 198 -1.68 19.31 1.57
N THR A 199 -1.12 20.08 2.49
CA THR A 199 0.31 20.09 2.76
C THR A 199 0.59 19.10 3.88
N VAL A 200 1.63 18.29 3.71
CA VAL A 200 2.07 17.32 4.71
C VAL A 200 3.56 17.50 4.95
N THR A 201 3.94 17.68 6.21
CA THR A 201 5.33 17.79 6.64
C THR A 201 5.66 16.63 7.56
N ILE A 202 6.77 15.94 7.30
CA ILE A 202 7.27 14.91 8.22
C ILE A 202 8.02 15.61 9.35
N GLU A 203 7.54 15.42 10.57
CA GLU A 203 8.22 15.97 11.74
C GLU A 203 9.38 15.06 12.15
N ASN A 204 9.10 13.78 12.34
CA ASN A 204 10.09 12.79 12.72
C ASN A 204 9.59 11.35 12.44
N ARG A 205 10.55 10.42 12.48
CA ARG A 205 10.32 8.98 12.36
C ARG A 205 10.87 8.30 13.61
N ILE A 206 10.01 7.61 14.36
CA ILE A 206 10.38 6.91 15.59
C ILE A 206 10.46 5.41 15.30
N ILE A 207 11.54 4.77 15.75
CA ILE A 207 11.68 3.31 15.71
C ILE A 207 10.98 2.71 16.93
N MET A 208 10.03 1.82 16.70
CA MET A 208 9.46 0.93 17.70
C MET A 208 10.44 -0.23 17.91
N LEU A 209 11.11 -0.23 19.07
CA LEU A 209 11.99 -1.31 19.52
C LEU A 209 11.19 -2.45 20.16
#